data_AF-A0A382STE7-F1
#
_entry.id   AF-A0A382STE7-F1
#
_cell.length_a   1.000
_cell.length_b   1.000
_cell.length_c   1.000
_cell.angle_alpha   90.00
_cell.angle_beta   90.00
_cell.angle_gamma   90.00
#
_symmetry.space_group_name_H-M   'P 1'
#
loop_
_entity.id
_entity.type
_entity.pdbx_description
1 polymer ?
#
loop_
_entity_poly.entity_id
_entity_poly.type
_entity_poly.pdbx_seq_one_letter_code
_entity_poly.pdbx_strand_id
1 'polypeptide(L)'
;MEEYSENEIRIKRSIFWKIYFVLLICLIVWGTNESLIDENSGLIEIIEIPMVLIATIGLFGYVFSKRIYKQSFWICFFWIFLAYSLVSPFLSEIEFSPPDDPELSAAENKFINTFSMIFSFALIIPLFLPWFIGLLLYALPSNKLWKKI
;
A
#
# COMPACT_ATOMS: atom_id res chain seq x y z
N MET A 1 -12.92 32.68 25.18
CA MET A 1 -12.94 32.07 23.83
C MET A 1 -12.14 30.77 23.94
N GLU A 2 -12.73 29.81 24.66
CA GLU A 2 -12.10 28.56 25.11
C GLU A 2 -13.17 27.48 24.99
N GLU A 3 -13.37 26.91 23.80
CA GLU A 3 -14.37 25.84 23.65
C GLU A 3 -14.15 24.95 22.41
N TYR A 4 -12.89 24.65 22.07
CA TYR A 4 -12.57 23.71 20.98
C TYR A 4 -11.52 22.65 21.33
N SER A 5 -11.03 22.57 22.57
CA SER A 5 -9.93 21.66 22.93
C SER A 5 -10.31 20.36 23.65
N GLU A 6 -11.59 20.10 23.96
CA GLU A 6 -11.95 19.01 24.89
C GLU A 6 -12.30 17.65 24.29
N ASN A 7 -12.25 17.45 22.96
CA ASN A 7 -12.47 16.13 22.35
C ASN A 7 -11.28 15.61 21.53
N GLU A 8 -10.04 15.93 21.94
CA GLU A 8 -8.90 15.14 21.47
C GLU A 8 -8.99 13.73 22.07
N ILE A 9 -9.64 12.82 21.35
CA ILE A 9 -9.51 11.39 21.61
C ILE A 9 -8.02 11.05 21.44
N ARG A 10 -7.28 11.03 22.55
CA ARG A 10 -5.85 10.66 22.60
C ARG A 10 -5.71 9.15 22.39
N ILE A 11 -5.93 8.70 21.16
CA ILE A 11 -5.65 7.33 20.77
C ILE A 11 -4.13 7.21 20.61
N LYS A 12 -3.47 6.56 21.56
CA LYS A 12 -2.04 6.27 21.47
C LYS A 12 -1.86 4.93 20.74
N ARG A 13 -1.37 4.97 19.50
CA ARG A 13 -0.96 3.77 18.76
C ARG A 13 0.42 3.29 19.19
N SER A 14 0.67 1.99 19.02
CA SER A 14 1.96 1.38 19.35
C SER A 14 3.10 2.00 18.55
N ILE A 15 4.30 2.03 19.12
CA ILE A 15 5.52 2.50 18.45
C ILE A 15 5.83 1.66 17.20
N PHE A 16 5.48 0.38 17.19
CA PHE A 16 5.68 -0.51 16.03
C PHE A 16 4.98 -0.02 14.76
N TRP A 17 3.79 0.58 14.89
CA TRP A 17 3.08 1.18 13.76
C TRP A 17 3.84 2.36 13.15
N LYS A 18 4.53 3.15 13.97
CA LYS A 18 5.33 4.29 13.51
C LYS A 18 6.61 3.81 12.83
N ILE A 19 7.28 2.82 13.40
CA ILE A 19 8.47 2.19 12.81
C ILE A 19 8.10 1.59 11.46
N TYR A 20 7.02 0.80 11.41
CA TYR A 20 6.49 0.23 10.16
C TYR A 20 6.18 1.31 9.13
N PHE A 21 5.50 2.38 9.53
CA PHE A 21 5.16 3.48 8.62
C PHE A 21 6.39 4.14 7.99
N VAL A 22 7.44 4.40 8.78
CA VAL A 22 8.69 4.98 8.25
C VAL A 22 9.38 4.02 7.28
N LEU A 23 9.47 2.73 7.63
CA LEU A 23 10.06 1.72 6.75
C LEU A 23 9.27 1.59 5.44
N LEU A 24 7.94 1.60 5.51
CA LEU A 24 7.08 1.54 4.35
C LEU A 24 7.29 2.77 3.43
N ILE A 25 7.40 3.98 4.00
CA ILE A 25 7.71 5.18 3.20
C ILE A 25 9.06 5.04 2.50
N CYS A 26 10.10 4.60 3.20
CA CYS A 26 11.41 4.40 2.59
C CYS A 26 11.34 3.43 1.40
N LEU A 27 10.58 2.34 1.55
CA LEU A 27 10.37 1.36 0.47
C LEU A 27 9.55 1.90 -0.69
N ILE A 28 8.48 2.66 -0.42
CA ILE A 28 7.68 3.31 -1.47
C ILE A 28 8.53 4.30 -2.25
N VAL A 29 9.28 5.16 -1.56
CA VAL A 29 10.17 6.15 -2.22
C VAL A 29 11.23 5.45 -3.06
N TRP A 30 11.83 4.38 -2.54
CA TRP A 30 12.78 3.56 -3.30
C TRP A 30 12.13 2.98 -4.56
N GLY A 31 11.00 2.28 -4.42
CA GLY A 31 10.31 1.63 -5.54
C GLY A 31 9.83 2.62 -6.59
N THR A 32 9.23 3.75 -6.18
CA THR A 32 8.81 4.80 -7.12
C THR A 32 9.98 5.44 -7.85
N ASN A 33 11.14 5.60 -7.19
CA ASN A 33 12.33 6.14 -7.84
C ASN A 33 12.85 5.20 -8.94
N GLU A 34 12.87 3.89 -8.70
CA GLU A 34 13.23 2.90 -9.73
C GLU A 34 12.25 2.96 -10.91
N SER A 35 10.94 2.94 -10.67
CA SER A 35 9.92 3.04 -11.74
C SER A 35 10.00 4.34 -12.55
N LEU A 36 10.37 5.48 -11.93
CA LEU A 36 10.50 6.76 -12.64
C LEU A 36 11.77 6.86 -13.50
N ILE A 37 12.79 6.03 -13.22
CA ILE A 37 14.04 5.99 -13.99
C ILE A 37 13.93 5.01 -15.16
N ASP A 38 13.07 4.00 -15.05
CA ASP A 38 12.84 3.03 -16.12
C ASP A 38 12.12 3.69 -17.32
N GLU A 39 12.78 3.68 -18.48
CA GLU A 39 12.20 4.18 -19.73
C GLU A 39 10.98 3.35 -20.19
N ASN A 40 10.84 2.14 -19.66
CA ASN A 40 9.74 1.25 -19.97
C ASN A 40 8.53 1.42 -19.03
N SER A 41 8.47 2.50 -18.22
CA SER A 41 7.39 2.72 -17.25
C SER A 41 6.00 2.65 -17.90
N GLY A 42 5.15 1.77 -17.38
CA GLY A 42 3.85 1.42 -17.94
C GLY A 42 2.72 2.31 -17.44
N LEU A 43 1.54 2.24 -18.07
CA LEU A 43 0.36 2.98 -17.62
C LEU A 43 -0.06 2.58 -16.19
N ILE A 44 0.23 1.34 -15.79
CA ILE A 44 -0.07 0.81 -14.46
C ILE A 44 0.69 1.60 -13.39
N GLU A 45 1.96 1.88 -13.60
CA GLU A 45 2.79 2.61 -12.62
C GLU A 45 2.32 4.05 -12.41
N ILE A 46 1.85 4.70 -13.48
CA ILE A 46 1.27 6.05 -13.41
C ILE A 46 0.01 6.08 -12.55
N ILE A 47 -0.83 5.04 -12.62
CA ILE A 47 -2.05 4.90 -11.80
C ILE A 47 -1.69 4.48 -10.37
N GLU A 48 -0.64 3.70 -10.19
CA GLU A 48 -0.20 3.20 -8.90
C GLU A 48 0.28 4.32 -7.97
N ILE A 49 1.07 5.26 -8.47
CA ILE A 49 1.62 6.38 -7.69
C ILE A 49 0.53 7.14 -6.90
N PRO A 50 -0.54 7.68 -7.51
CA PRO A 50 -1.57 8.39 -6.76
C PRO A 50 -2.35 7.46 -5.82
N MET A 51 -2.55 6.20 -6.17
CA MET A 51 -3.22 5.21 -5.31
C MET A 51 -2.41 4.95 -4.03
N VAL A 52 -1.12 4.68 -4.18
CA VAL A 52 -0.16 4.48 -3.08
C VAL A 52 -0.04 5.74 -2.22
N LEU A 53 -0.04 6.93 -2.83
CA LEU A 53 0.00 8.20 -2.11
C LEU A 53 -1.23 8.38 -1.22
N ILE A 54 -2.45 8.20 -1.76
CA ILE A 54 -3.69 8.32 -0.98
C ILE A 54 -3.73 7.26 0.13
N ALA A 55 -3.32 6.02 -0.16
CA ALA A 55 -3.24 4.96 0.84
C ALA A 55 -2.23 5.27 1.95
N THR A 56 -1.10 5.92 1.63
CA THR A 56 -0.10 6.36 2.60
C THR A 56 -0.66 7.45 3.51
N ILE A 57 -1.43 8.40 2.97
CA ILE A 57 -2.13 9.43 3.75
C ILE A 57 -3.13 8.79 4.72
N GLY A 58 -3.88 7.77 4.27
CA GLY A 58 -4.80 7.01 5.12
C GLY A 58 -4.08 6.30 6.26
N LEU A 59 -2.96 5.63 5.96
CA LEU A 59 -2.13 4.98 6.98
C LEU A 59 -1.53 6.00 7.96
N PHE A 60 -1.09 7.16 7.50
CA PHE A 60 -0.66 8.24 8.39
C PHE A 60 -1.78 8.65 9.35
N GLY A 61 -3.00 8.84 8.84
CA GLY A 61 -4.18 9.12 9.65
C GLY A 61 -4.40 8.05 10.74
N TYR A 62 -4.23 6.78 10.40
CA TYR A 62 -4.30 5.66 11.34
C TYR A 62 -3.21 5.73 12.42
N VAL A 63 -1.95 5.81 12.01
CA VAL A 63 -0.75 5.69 12.86
C VAL A 63 -0.68 6.85 13.85
N PHE A 64 -0.95 8.06 13.39
CA PHE A 64 -0.90 9.27 14.20
C PHE A 64 -2.25 9.67 14.78
N SER A 65 -3.29 8.85 14.55
CA SER A 65 -4.65 9.08 15.05
C SER A 65 -5.19 10.45 14.66
N LYS A 66 -4.94 10.84 13.41
CA LYS A 66 -5.41 12.10 12.82
C LYS A 66 -6.61 11.82 11.94
N ARG A 67 -7.65 12.62 12.13
CA ARG A 67 -8.85 12.59 11.28
C ARG A 67 -8.57 13.39 10.02
N ILE A 68 -8.29 12.68 8.93
CA ILE A 68 -8.12 13.26 7.60
C ILE A 68 -9.40 12.96 6.84
N TYR A 69 -10.11 13.98 6.35
CA TYR A 69 -11.33 13.84 5.55
C TYR A 69 -12.45 12.97 6.18
N LYS A 70 -13.38 12.45 5.36
CA LYS A 70 -14.59 11.72 5.79
C LYS A 70 -14.34 10.21 5.89
N GLN A 71 -14.92 9.56 6.89
CA GLN A 71 -14.86 8.10 7.07
C GLN A 71 -15.41 7.33 5.85
N SER A 72 -16.52 7.80 5.28
CA SER A 72 -17.14 7.19 4.09
C SER A 72 -16.23 7.17 2.86
N PHE A 73 -15.35 8.17 2.74
CA PHE A 73 -14.33 8.18 1.69
C PHE A 73 -13.31 7.07 1.93
N TRP A 74 -12.79 6.94 3.15
CA TRP A 74 -11.76 5.93 3.43
C TRP A 74 -12.24 4.50 3.28
N ILE A 75 -13.50 4.22 3.63
CA ILE A 75 -14.07 2.87 3.42
C ILE A 75 -14.28 2.58 1.94
N CYS A 76 -14.72 3.57 1.16
CA CYS A 76 -14.85 3.42 -0.30
C CYS A 76 -13.49 3.26 -0.97
N PHE A 77 -12.54 4.13 -0.63
CA PHE A 77 -11.17 4.08 -1.11
C PHE A 77 -10.49 2.76 -0.77
N PHE A 78 -10.68 2.24 0.46
CA PHE A 78 -10.12 0.95 0.85
C PHE A 78 -10.54 -0.18 -0.09
N TRP A 79 -11.83 -0.27 -0.46
CA TRP A 79 -12.29 -1.30 -1.37
C TRP A 79 -11.76 -1.12 -2.79
N ILE A 80 -11.68 0.12 -3.28
CA ILE A 80 -11.09 0.43 -4.59
C ILE A 80 -9.61 0.04 -4.60
N PHE A 81 -8.86 0.43 -3.56
CA PHE A 81 -7.44 0.15 -3.42
C PHE A 81 -7.16 -1.35 -3.27
N LEU A 82 -7.98 -2.08 -2.51
CA LEU A 82 -7.88 -3.52 -2.39
C LEU A 82 -8.15 -4.23 -3.73
N ALA A 83 -9.22 -3.84 -4.43
CA ALA A 83 -9.52 -4.40 -5.74
C ALA A 83 -8.40 -4.13 -6.75
N TYR A 84 -7.88 -2.89 -6.77
CA TYR A 84 -6.72 -2.53 -7.58
C TYR A 84 -5.51 -3.41 -7.26
N SER A 85 -5.15 -3.55 -5.98
CA SER A 85 -3.98 -4.33 -5.55
C SER A 85 -4.08 -5.82 -5.85
N LEU A 86 -5.29 -6.36 -5.99
CA LEU A 86 -5.52 -7.75 -6.40
C LEU A 86 -5.42 -7.93 -7.92
N VAL A 87 -5.73 -6.90 -8.69
CA VAL A 87 -5.77 -6.95 -10.16
C VAL A 87 -4.44 -6.49 -10.77
N SER A 88 -3.75 -5.52 -10.16
CA SER A 88 -2.54 -4.91 -10.71
C SER A 88 -1.42 -5.92 -11.04
N PRO A 89 -1.16 -6.99 -10.26
CA PRO A 89 -0.11 -7.94 -10.61
C PRO A 89 -0.36 -8.66 -11.95
N PHE A 90 -1.64 -8.96 -12.25
CA PHE A 90 -2.01 -9.60 -13.51
C PHE A 90 -1.90 -8.64 -14.70
N LEU A 91 -2.14 -7.35 -14.48
CA LEU A 91 -1.97 -6.34 -15.51
C LEU A 91 -0.48 -6.09 -15.79
N SER A 92 0.35 -6.06 -14.74
CA SER A 92 1.79 -5.83 -14.89
C SER A 92 2.50 -7.00 -15.56
N GLU A 93 2.07 -8.25 -15.35
CA GLU A 93 2.63 -9.40 -16.07
C GLU A 93 2.40 -9.33 -17.59
N ILE A 94 1.28 -8.75 -18.01
CA ILE A 94 0.98 -8.54 -19.44
C ILE A 94 1.93 -7.48 -20.03
N GLU A 95 2.30 -6.47 -19.24
CA GLU A 95 3.16 -5.36 -19.69
C GLU A 95 4.67 -5.67 -19.56
N PHE A 96 5.09 -6.47 -18.57
CA PHE A 96 6.50 -6.58 -18.15
C PHE A 96 7.03 -8.02 -18.03
N SER A 97 6.46 -8.98 -18.76
CA SER A 97 6.99 -10.36 -18.75
C SER A 97 8.49 -10.35 -19.07
N PRO A 98 9.37 -10.80 -18.15
CA PRO A 98 10.80 -10.77 -18.38
C PRO A 98 11.13 -11.68 -19.57
N PRO A 99 12.05 -11.25 -20.46
CA PRO A 99 12.48 -12.09 -21.57
C PRO A 99 13.18 -13.34 -21.04
N ASP A 100 12.95 -14.48 -21.70
CA ASP A 100 13.65 -15.74 -21.39
C ASP A 100 15.16 -15.58 -21.62
N ASP A 101 15.96 -16.12 -20.71
CA ASP A 101 17.41 -16.13 -20.86
C ASP A 101 17.82 -17.16 -21.93
N PRO A 102 18.49 -16.75 -23.01
CA PRO A 102 18.89 -17.66 -24.09
C PRO A 102 19.92 -18.71 -23.66
N GLU A 103 20.63 -18.52 -22.54
CA GLU A 103 21.62 -19.47 -22.02
C GLU A 103 20.98 -20.63 -21.25
N LEU A 104 19.69 -20.50 -20.89
CA LEU A 104 18.95 -21.49 -20.11
C LEU A 104 18.01 -22.31 -20.97
N SER A 105 17.78 -23.57 -20.58
CA SER A 105 16.72 -24.36 -21.20
C SER A 105 15.34 -23.79 -20.86
N ALA A 106 14.34 -24.08 -21.70
CA ALA A 106 12.96 -23.66 -21.45
C ALA A 106 12.41 -24.14 -20.09
N ALA A 107 12.88 -25.29 -19.59
CA ALA A 107 12.49 -25.81 -18.28
C ALA A 107 13.11 -24.99 -17.12
N GLU A 108 14.36 -24.57 -17.26
CA GLU A 108 15.08 -23.75 -16.27
C GLU A 108 14.52 -22.33 -16.21
N ASN A 109 14.31 -21.69 -17.37
CA ASN A 109 13.64 -20.37 -17.45
C ASN A 109 12.27 -20.41 -16.77
N LYS A 110 11.45 -21.42 -17.08
CA LYS A 110 10.14 -21.60 -16.44
C LYS A 110 10.24 -21.79 -14.93
N PHE A 111 11.20 -22.59 -14.46
CA PHE A 111 11.42 -22.81 -13.03
C PHE A 111 11.81 -21.51 -12.32
N ILE A 112 12.79 -20.76 -12.85
CA ILE A 112 13.28 -19.51 -12.27
C ILE A 112 12.16 -18.46 -12.23
N ASN A 113 11.43 -18.27 -13.33
CA ASN A 113 10.33 -17.32 -13.39
C ASN A 113 9.23 -17.67 -12.38
N THR A 114 8.84 -18.95 -12.29
CA THR A 114 7.84 -19.41 -11.31
C THR A 114 8.33 -19.23 -9.88
N PHE A 115 9.59 -19.56 -9.59
CA PHE A 115 10.18 -19.42 -8.26
C PHE A 115 10.26 -17.95 -7.84
N SER A 116 10.73 -17.08 -8.74
CA SER A 116 10.81 -15.63 -8.54
C SER A 116 9.43 -15.03 -8.24
N MET A 117 8.40 -15.43 -9.00
CA MET A 117 7.02 -15.02 -8.77
C MET A 117 6.54 -15.43 -7.36
N ILE A 118 6.66 -16.70 -7.01
CA ILE A 118 6.22 -17.21 -5.69
C ILE A 118 6.96 -16.51 -4.55
N PHE A 119 8.28 -16.34 -4.69
CA PHE A 119 9.10 -15.68 -3.68
C PHE A 119 8.72 -14.21 -3.51
N SER A 120 8.45 -13.52 -4.62
CA SER A 120 7.97 -12.14 -4.61
C SER A 120 6.64 -12.02 -3.87
N PHE A 121 5.64 -12.85 -4.19
CA PHE A 121 4.37 -12.84 -3.45
C PHE A 121 4.53 -13.18 -1.96
N ALA A 122 5.37 -14.17 -1.63
CA ALA A 122 5.61 -14.60 -0.26
C ALA A 122 6.27 -13.51 0.60
N LEU A 123 7.09 -12.63 0.01
CA LEU A 123 7.70 -11.50 0.72
C LEU A 123 6.83 -10.24 0.72
N ILE A 124 6.19 -9.94 -0.40
CA ILE A 124 5.38 -8.73 -0.60
C ILE A 124 4.12 -8.79 0.28
N ILE A 125 3.39 -9.92 0.27
CA ILE A 125 2.11 -10.02 0.98
C ILE A 125 2.26 -9.73 2.48
N PRO A 126 3.18 -10.38 3.24
CA PRO A 126 3.35 -10.10 4.66
C PRO A 126 3.80 -8.67 4.96
N LEU A 127 4.58 -8.07 4.06
CA LEU A 127 5.09 -6.71 4.20
C LEU A 127 3.97 -5.67 4.05
N PHE A 128 3.05 -5.85 3.10
CA PHE A 128 1.96 -4.92 2.84
C PHE A 128 0.68 -5.23 3.63
N LEU A 129 0.52 -6.44 4.18
CA LEU A 129 -0.64 -6.82 4.97
C LEU A 129 -0.94 -5.84 6.14
N PRO A 130 0.05 -5.39 6.94
CA PRO A 130 -0.19 -4.39 7.97
C PRO A 130 -0.69 -3.05 7.42
N TRP A 131 -0.30 -2.66 6.21
CA TRP A 131 -0.80 -1.45 5.56
C TRP A 131 -2.30 -1.55 5.29
N PHE A 132 -2.75 -2.65 4.67
CA PHE A 132 -4.18 -2.91 4.44
C PHE A 132 -4.98 -3.01 5.74
N ILE A 133 -4.44 -3.70 6.75
CA ILE A 133 -5.08 -3.79 8.08
C ILE A 133 -5.20 -2.39 8.69
N GLY A 134 -4.13 -1.58 8.65
CA GLY A 134 -4.14 -0.22 9.18
C GLY A 134 -5.17 0.66 8.49
N LEU A 135 -5.26 0.58 7.17
CA LEU A 135 -6.23 1.32 6.36
C LEU A 135 -7.68 0.89 6.64
N LEU A 136 -7.94 -0.42 6.75
CA LEU A 136 -9.25 -0.93 7.08
C LEU A 136 -9.67 -0.50 8.49
N LEU A 137 -8.79 -0.69 9.49
CA LEU A 137 -9.05 -0.24 10.86
C LEU A 137 -9.24 1.27 10.93
N TYR A 138 -8.55 2.03 10.07
CA TYR A 138 -8.79 3.45 9.93
C TYR A 138 -10.14 3.76 9.32
N ALA A 139 -10.61 3.02 8.32
CA ALA A 139 -11.89 3.27 7.65
C ALA A 139 -13.13 2.80 8.43
N LEU A 140 -12.98 1.88 9.39
CA LEU A 140 -14.12 1.27 10.09
C LEU A 140 -14.86 2.25 11.02
N PRO A 141 -16.21 2.23 11.05
CA PRO A 141 -17.01 3.08 11.95
C PRO A 141 -16.75 2.81 13.44
N SER A 142 -16.27 1.59 13.76
CA SER A 142 -15.93 1.19 15.13
C SER A 142 -14.70 1.92 15.67
N ASN A 143 -13.86 2.48 14.80
CA ASN A 143 -12.69 3.24 15.20
C ASN A 143 -13.13 4.52 15.92
N LYS A 144 -12.58 4.71 17.12
CA LYS A 144 -12.92 5.84 17.99
C LYS A 144 -12.70 7.20 17.31
N LEU A 145 -11.81 7.30 16.32
CA LEU A 145 -11.61 8.52 15.52
C LEU A 145 -12.88 9.05 14.83
N TRP A 146 -13.85 8.17 14.56
CA TRP A 146 -15.11 8.53 13.90
C TRP A 146 -16.31 8.53 14.83
N LYS A 147 -16.13 8.06 16.07
CA LYS A 147 -17.17 8.09 17.09
C LYS A 147 -17.27 9.51 17.65
N LYS A 148 -18.16 10.30 17.05
CA LYS A 148 -18.71 11.58 17.49
C LYS A 148 -17.70 12.71 17.76
N ILE A 149 -17.91 13.82 17.04
CA ILE A 149 -18.45 15.00 17.72
C ILE A 149 -19.97 14.82 17.70
#